data_AF-A0A4P5XQ71-F1
#
_entry.id   AF-A0A4P5XQ71-F1
#
_cell.length_a   1.000
_cell.length_b   1.000
_cell.length_c   1.000
_cell.angle_alpha   90.00
_cell.angle_beta   90.00
_cell.angle_gamma   90.00
#
_symmetry.space_group_name_H-M   'P 1'
#
loop_
_entity.id
_entity.type
_entity.pdbx_description
1 polymer ?
#
loop_
_entity_poly.entity_id
_entity_poly.type
_entity_poly.pdbx_seq_one_letter_code
_entity_poly.pdbx_strand_id
1 'polypeptide(L)'
;MPNEQPSQHLVDAILRELGLLHQLDALRADTELRTFKRQQQYYAVSKKICDAVASQALGRILQRRLDGQTGQSPADQELFRAFQTWGFANAVELGHVRSLIRQALKPPVAATPATARTAAPGRVSPAPVHNTPLPLPARAALPPVMPMKPPAPAPTPHSNVKPQPQHIAVAPAPLNVAPPPLPPQPAPTPQNIVTPAPENPADPQPPIVPEATAPVFSQWKYLPLPVDEPDPHTEFDAQAGRSPEQFEILGARVRGKKHKHDGTHCDDWFSFKNAGKWTVLAVSDGGGSYHFSRVGAQAACDAVTECLSQKLTNHVLEHRDVWEASSFQAPDVQHVNESLVTAVIAAWDAVKQAVEQRVADPAFEKILGRPLTTKDLYCTLLVTVHTTVRHRDEDRNLIFGLAVGDGMMAAVDQSGHTRLLMAPDSGEHSGEVRFLDQREVEPDKLRAKIFPVLCNLRALLLMTDGVADDYFPNDPGMTWVYGDLVLNGILPVPPGADGDVLAALAGTTISSLADLSAEDSVNEFELLNLDQTTRKVRIRFISKLAEKLGLTAEEVVRRAPLLQAGRGESAALPTSQERLQEWLDSYHVRGSFDDRTLLVMHRSS
;
A
#
# COMPACT_ATOMS: atom_id res chain seq x y z
N MET A 1 -27.33 1.27 -18.62
CA MET A 1 -27.51 -0.17 -18.93
C MET A 1 -27.74 -0.90 -17.63
N PRO A 2 -28.58 -1.96 -17.58
CA PRO A 2 -28.64 -2.83 -16.41
C PRO A 2 -27.27 -3.50 -16.20
N ASN A 3 -26.89 -3.68 -14.94
CA ASN A 3 -25.58 -4.20 -14.54
C ASN A 3 -25.59 -5.74 -14.57
N GLU A 4 -25.65 -6.33 -15.77
CA GLU A 4 -25.55 -7.79 -15.92
C GLU A 4 -24.12 -8.25 -15.63
N GLN A 5 -23.94 -8.96 -14.51
CA GLN A 5 -22.67 -9.61 -14.19
C GLN A 5 -22.29 -10.61 -15.30
N PRO A 6 -21.05 -10.62 -15.79
CA PRO A 6 -20.61 -11.64 -16.73
C PRO A 6 -20.71 -13.01 -16.07
N SER A 7 -21.49 -13.90 -16.69
CA SER A 7 -21.76 -15.23 -16.12
C SER A 7 -20.48 -16.04 -15.86
N GLN A 8 -20.51 -16.92 -14.86
CA GLN A 8 -19.45 -17.90 -14.53
C GLN A 8 -18.90 -18.63 -15.77
N HIS A 9 -19.77 -18.83 -16.76
CA HIS A 9 -19.47 -19.44 -18.06
C HIS A 9 -18.37 -18.72 -18.85
N LEU A 10 -18.19 -17.40 -18.68
CA LEU A 10 -17.12 -16.62 -19.31
C LEU A 10 -15.76 -16.90 -18.66
N VAL A 11 -15.72 -17.00 -17.33
CA VAL A 11 -14.48 -17.32 -16.60
C VAL A 11 -14.01 -18.73 -16.94
N ASP A 12 -14.93 -19.70 -16.94
CA ASP A 12 -14.61 -21.08 -17.31
C ASP A 12 -14.19 -21.22 -18.79
N ALA A 13 -14.73 -20.38 -19.70
CA ALA A 13 -14.30 -20.35 -21.09
C ALA A 13 -12.87 -19.80 -21.25
N ILE A 14 -12.55 -18.69 -20.57
CA ILE A 14 -11.20 -18.11 -20.56
C ILE A 14 -10.18 -19.10 -19.98
N LEU A 15 -10.52 -19.79 -18.88
CA LEU A 15 -9.62 -20.77 -18.26
C LEU A 15 -9.40 -22.03 -19.10
N ARG A 16 -10.37 -22.43 -19.95
CA ARG A 16 -10.20 -23.51 -20.94
C ARG A 16 -9.30 -23.09 -22.11
N GLU A 17 -9.54 -21.92 -22.70
CA GLU A 17 -8.70 -21.33 -23.78
C GLU A 17 -7.23 -21.15 -23.36
N LEU A 18 -6.97 -20.95 -22.07
CA LEU A 18 -5.62 -20.81 -21.51
C LEU A 18 -5.01 -22.12 -21.02
N GLY A 19 -5.75 -23.23 -21.03
CA GLY A 19 -5.27 -24.54 -20.53
C GLY A 19 -5.09 -24.62 -19.01
N LEU A 20 -5.58 -23.63 -18.26
CA LEU A 20 -5.37 -23.49 -16.81
C LEU A 20 -6.50 -24.11 -15.97
N LEU A 21 -7.65 -24.46 -16.58
CA LEU A 21 -8.80 -25.01 -15.85
C LEU A 21 -8.42 -26.25 -15.00
N HIS A 22 -7.62 -27.18 -15.54
CA HIS A 22 -7.18 -28.37 -14.80
C HIS A 22 -6.30 -28.05 -13.57
N GLN A 23 -5.53 -26.96 -13.60
CA GLN A 23 -4.74 -26.54 -12.43
C GLN A 23 -5.63 -25.93 -11.36
N LEU A 24 -6.65 -25.16 -11.76
CA LEU A 24 -7.65 -24.64 -10.84
C LEU A 24 -8.51 -25.74 -10.21
N ASP A 25 -8.95 -26.72 -10.99
CA ASP A 25 -9.76 -27.83 -10.47
C ASP A 25 -8.95 -28.74 -9.53
N ALA A 26 -7.64 -28.91 -9.78
CA ALA A 26 -6.74 -29.55 -8.82
C ALA A 26 -6.59 -28.74 -7.51
N LEU A 27 -6.46 -27.41 -7.59
CA LEU A 27 -6.41 -26.53 -6.42
C LEU A 27 -7.72 -26.51 -5.62
N ARG A 28 -8.87 -26.68 -6.29
CA ARG A 28 -10.20 -26.78 -5.67
C ARG A 28 -10.45 -28.14 -4.99
N ALA A 29 -9.72 -29.18 -5.38
CA ALA A 29 -9.88 -30.54 -4.86
C ALA A 29 -9.00 -30.84 -3.63
N ASP A 30 -8.02 -30.01 -3.30
CA ASP A 30 -7.11 -30.21 -2.16
C ASP A 30 -7.76 -29.79 -0.83
N THR A 31 -8.24 -30.77 -0.07
CA THR A 31 -8.88 -30.59 1.25
C THR A 31 -7.90 -30.35 2.40
N GLU A 32 -6.58 -30.34 2.18
CA GLU A 32 -5.56 -30.18 3.21
C GLU A 32 -4.89 -28.79 3.24
N LEU A 33 -5.69 -27.73 3.13
CA LEU A 33 -5.21 -26.33 3.20
C LEU A 33 -4.84 -25.85 4.64
N ARG A 34 -4.26 -26.73 5.46
CA ARG A 34 -4.10 -26.57 6.92
C ARG A 34 -2.73 -26.06 7.41
N THR A 35 -1.74 -25.85 6.54
CA THR A 35 -0.40 -25.40 6.95
C THR A 35 0.04 -24.10 6.30
N PHE A 36 0.75 -23.26 7.07
CA PHE A 36 1.21 -21.92 6.67
C PHE A 36 1.96 -21.89 5.33
N LYS A 37 2.92 -22.82 5.12
CA LYS A 37 3.64 -22.94 3.85
C LYS A 37 2.73 -23.26 2.66
N ARG A 38 1.71 -24.11 2.82
CA ARG A 38 0.74 -24.41 1.76
C ARG A 38 -0.17 -23.21 1.46
N GLN A 39 -0.59 -22.44 2.47
CA GLN A 39 -1.41 -21.24 2.27
C GLN A 39 -0.63 -20.12 1.55
N GLN A 40 0.63 -19.87 1.93
CA GLN A 40 1.50 -18.94 1.19
C GLN A 40 1.78 -19.42 -0.25
N GLN A 41 2.01 -20.72 -0.47
CA GLN A 41 2.15 -21.29 -1.81
C GLN A 41 0.86 -21.13 -2.64
N TYR A 42 -0.31 -21.41 -2.07
CA TYR A 42 -1.61 -21.22 -2.73
C TYR A 42 -1.81 -19.76 -3.16
N TYR A 43 -1.50 -18.80 -2.28
CA TYR A 43 -1.62 -17.37 -2.57
C TYR A 43 -0.63 -16.92 -3.65
N ALA A 44 0.64 -17.35 -3.56
CA ALA A 44 1.67 -17.03 -4.54
C ALA A 44 1.37 -17.62 -5.93
N VAL A 45 0.84 -18.85 -6.01
CA VAL A 45 0.39 -19.48 -7.26
C VAL A 45 -0.83 -18.76 -7.81
N SER A 46 -1.82 -18.43 -6.99
CA SER A 46 -3.02 -17.70 -7.40
C SER A 46 -2.70 -16.30 -7.96
N LYS A 47 -1.77 -15.57 -7.31
CA LYS A 47 -1.25 -14.27 -7.78
C LYS A 47 -0.58 -14.41 -9.15
N LYS A 48 0.36 -15.36 -9.29
CA LYS A 48 1.05 -15.64 -10.57
C LYS A 48 0.09 -16.04 -11.69
N ILE A 49 -0.95 -16.83 -11.40
CA ILE A 49 -2.00 -17.17 -12.38
C ILE A 49 -2.76 -15.92 -12.81
N CYS A 50 -3.18 -15.04 -11.89
CA CYS A 50 -3.91 -13.83 -12.23
C CYS A 50 -3.10 -12.88 -13.14
N ASP A 51 -1.82 -12.66 -12.83
CA ASP A 51 -0.97 -11.76 -13.60
C ASP A 51 -0.54 -12.37 -14.95
N ALA A 52 -0.37 -13.70 -15.02
CA ALA A 52 -0.14 -14.41 -16.29
C ALA A 52 -1.38 -14.38 -17.20
N VAL A 53 -2.59 -14.57 -16.65
CA VAL A 53 -3.86 -14.49 -17.39
C VAL A 53 -4.07 -13.08 -17.97
N ALA A 54 -3.87 -12.03 -17.15
CA ALA A 54 -3.99 -10.65 -17.60
C ALA A 54 -2.98 -10.30 -18.71
N SER A 55 -1.71 -10.72 -18.54
CA SER A 55 -0.64 -10.41 -19.50
C SER A 55 -0.78 -11.17 -20.82
N GLN A 56 -1.16 -12.47 -20.78
CA GLN A 56 -1.35 -13.25 -22.00
C GLN A 56 -2.63 -12.85 -22.76
N ALA A 57 -3.71 -12.49 -22.07
CA ALA A 57 -4.91 -11.98 -22.72
C ALA A 57 -4.59 -10.70 -23.50
N LEU A 58 -3.89 -9.74 -22.86
CA LEU A 58 -3.49 -8.49 -23.49
C LEU A 58 -2.54 -8.72 -24.69
N GLY A 59 -1.53 -9.57 -24.53
CA GLY A 59 -0.58 -9.90 -25.62
C GLY A 59 -1.26 -10.54 -26.83
N ARG A 60 -2.20 -11.49 -26.63
CA ARG A 60 -2.91 -12.15 -27.74
C ARG A 60 -3.91 -11.21 -28.43
N ILE A 61 -4.54 -10.28 -27.71
CA ILE A 61 -5.41 -9.24 -28.30
C ILE A 61 -4.60 -8.30 -29.20
N LEU A 62 -3.40 -7.88 -28.76
CA LEU A 62 -2.50 -7.06 -29.57
C LEU A 62 -2.00 -7.81 -30.82
N GLN A 63 -1.62 -9.09 -30.67
CA GLN A 63 -1.14 -9.92 -31.77
C GLN A 63 -2.22 -10.15 -32.84
N ARG A 64 -3.43 -10.58 -32.46
CA ARG A 64 -4.54 -10.82 -33.42
C ARG A 64 -4.98 -9.55 -34.16
N ARG A 65 -4.73 -8.37 -33.58
CA ARG A 65 -4.96 -7.06 -34.22
C ARG A 65 -3.88 -6.71 -35.25
N LEU A 66 -2.61 -7.08 -35.00
CA LEU A 66 -1.54 -7.03 -36.00
C LEU A 66 -1.83 -8.00 -37.16
N ASP A 67 -2.42 -9.17 -36.86
CA ASP A 67 -2.79 -10.20 -37.84
C ASP A 67 -4.13 -9.91 -38.56
N GLY A 68 -4.79 -8.78 -38.28
CA GLY A 68 -6.00 -8.32 -38.99
C GLY A 68 -7.30 -9.09 -38.67
N GLN A 69 -7.31 -9.96 -37.65
CA GLN A 69 -8.48 -10.78 -37.32
C GLN A 69 -9.38 -10.11 -36.27
N THR A 70 -10.34 -9.29 -36.71
CA THR A 70 -11.35 -8.69 -35.83
C THR A 70 -12.77 -9.18 -36.13
N GLY A 71 -13.37 -9.90 -35.16
CA GLY A 71 -14.82 -9.99 -34.98
C GLY A 71 -15.51 -11.25 -35.53
N GLN A 72 -15.30 -12.42 -34.90
CA GLN A 72 -16.10 -13.62 -35.21
C GLN A 72 -16.93 -14.19 -34.05
N SER A 73 -16.69 -13.79 -32.80
CA SER A 73 -17.51 -14.18 -31.64
C SER A 73 -18.17 -12.99 -30.93
N PRO A 74 -19.33 -13.18 -30.25
CA PRO A 74 -19.90 -12.16 -29.37
C PRO A 74 -18.96 -11.73 -28.24
N ALA A 75 -18.16 -12.66 -27.70
CA ALA A 75 -17.14 -12.37 -26.69
C ALA A 75 -16.04 -11.47 -27.24
N ASP A 76 -15.66 -11.61 -28.53
CA ASP A 76 -14.69 -10.72 -29.18
C ASP A 76 -15.22 -9.28 -29.23
N GLN A 77 -16.51 -9.11 -29.53
CA GLN A 77 -17.15 -7.79 -29.64
C GLN A 77 -17.29 -7.10 -28.27
N GLU A 78 -17.50 -7.88 -27.22
CA GLU A 78 -17.62 -7.39 -25.84
C GLU A 78 -16.24 -7.05 -25.24
N LEU A 79 -15.24 -7.92 -25.42
CA LEU A 79 -13.83 -7.61 -25.10
C LEU A 79 -13.32 -6.41 -25.89
N PHE A 80 -13.69 -6.27 -27.16
CA PHE A 80 -13.30 -5.13 -27.99
C PHE A 80 -14.02 -3.83 -27.56
N ARG A 81 -15.27 -3.89 -27.07
CA ARG A 81 -15.93 -2.74 -26.44
C ARG A 81 -15.21 -2.30 -25.17
N ALA A 82 -14.90 -3.22 -24.27
CA ALA A 82 -14.11 -2.94 -23.07
C ALA A 82 -12.73 -2.35 -23.42
N PHE A 83 -12.11 -2.84 -24.50
CA PHE A 83 -10.85 -2.29 -25.01
C PHE A 83 -11.00 -0.90 -25.68
N GLN A 84 -12.18 -0.57 -26.23
CA GLN A 84 -12.44 0.77 -26.78
C GLN A 84 -12.73 1.82 -25.69
N THR A 85 -13.37 1.46 -24.56
CA THR A 85 -13.40 2.33 -23.36
C THR A 85 -12.00 2.55 -22.81
N TRP A 86 -11.15 1.52 -22.82
CA TRP A 86 -9.72 1.57 -22.48
C TRP A 86 -8.89 2.59 -23.29
N GLY A 87 -9.41 3.08 -24.43
CA GLY A 87 -8.75 4.08 -25.26
C GLY A 87 -8.56 5.44 -24.57
N PHE A 88 -9.33 5.74 -23.52
CA PHE A 88 -9.11 6.91 -22.65
C PHE A 88 -9.55 6.60 -21.20
N ALA A 89 -8.54 6.53 -20.31
CA ALA A 89 -8.61 6.59 -18.84
C ALA A 89 -8.98 5.34 -17.99
N ASN A 90 -8.24 5.24 -16.87
CA ASN A 90 -8.53 4.58 -15.59
C ASN A 90 -8.17 3.08 -15.35
N ALA A 91 -7.55 2.84 -14.19
CA ALA A 91 -7.16 1.52 -13.66
C ALA A 91 -8.33 0.72 -13.03
N VAL A 92 -9.50 1.36 -12.88
CA VAL A 92 -10.68 0.83 -12.16
C VAL A 92 -11.23 -0.46 -12.79
N GLU A 93 -11.26 -0.57 -14.12
CA GLU A 93 -11.80 -1.74 -14.81
C GLU A 93 -10.86 -2.98 -14.71
N LEU A 94 -9.55 -2.75 -14.59
CA LEU A 94 -8.56 -3.81 -14.28
C LEU A 94 -8.79 -4.40 -12.89
N GLY A 95 -9.21 -3.56 -11.92
CA GLY A 95 -9.69 -4.00 -10.62
C GLY A 95 -10.95 -4.87 -10.71
N HIS A 96 -11.89 -4.53 -11.59
CA HIS A 96 -13.13 -5.30 -11.80
C HIS A 96 -12.86 -6.71 -12.36
N VAL A 97 -12.03 -6.83 -13.40
CA VAL A 97 -11.66 -8.15 -13.97
C VAL A 97 -10.90 -8.99 -12.94
N ARG A 98 -9.98 -8.38 -12.17
CA ARG A 98 -9.29 -9.05 -11.06
C ARG A 98 -10.25 -9.49 -9.94
N SER A 99 -11.27 -8.70 -9.64
CA SER A 99 -12.32 -9.03 -8.65
C SER A 99 -13.17 -10.23 -9.09
N LEU A 100 -13.61 -10.26 -10.35
CA LEU A 100 -14.37 -11.37 -10.93
C LEU A 100 -13.58 -12.69 -10.93
N ILE A 101 -12.30 -12.64 -11.30
CA ILE A 101 -11.41 -13.82 -11.22
C ILE A 101 -11.27 -14.25 -9.75
N ARG A 102 -11.00 -13.34 -8.80
CA ARG A 102 -10.92 -13.68 -7.36
C ARG A 102 -12.23 -14.28 -6.81
N GLN A 103 -13.40 -13.84 -7.27
CA GLN A 103 -14.68 -14.45 -6.88
C GLN A 103 -14.80 -15.89 -7.37
N ALA A 104 -14.45 -16.18 -8.63
CA ALA A 104 -14.45 -17.54 -9.18
C ALA A 104 -13.38 -18.48 -8.55
N LEU A 105 -12.36 -17.90 -7.92
CA LEU A 105 -11.30 -18.60 -7.17
C LEU A 105 -11.63 -18.82 -5.68
N LYS A 106 -12.78 -18.34 -5.16
CA LYS A 106 -13.18 -18.64 -3.77
C LYS A 106 -13.56 -20.12 -3.63
N PRO A 107 -13.16 -20.79 -2.53
CA PRO A 107 -13.66 -22.13 -2.23
C PRO A 107 -15.18 -22.08 -1.97
N PRO A 108 -15.94 -23.12 -2.33
CA PRO A 108 -17.38 -23.14 -2.12
C PRO A 108 -17.71 -23.15 -0.62
N VAL A 109 -18.57 -22.22 -0.19
CA VAL A 109 -19.22 -22.27 1.13
C VAL A 109 -20.21 -23.43 1.12
N ALA A 110 -20.25 -24.24 2.18
CA ALA A 110 -21.18 -25.35 2.31
C ALA A 110 -22.64 -24.85 2.20
N ALA A 111 -23.36 -25.33 1.19
CA ALA A 111 -24.69 -24.82 0.86
C ALA A 111 -25.79 -25.41 1.75
N THR A 112 -26.56 -24.53 2.40
CA THR A 112 -27.85 -24.86 3.02
C THR A 112 -28.92 -25.07 1.91
N PRO A 113 -29.88 -26.01 2.03
CA PRO A 113 -30.79 -26.34 0.92
C PRO A 113 -31.75 -25.20 0.54
N ALA A 114 -31.95 -25.02 -0.77
CA ALA A 114 -32.75 -23.93 -1.34
C ALA A 114 -34.26 -24.25 -1.47
N THR A 115 -35.09 -23.22 -1.38
CA THR A 115 -36.47 -23.18 -1.90
C THR A 115 -36.55 -22.28 -3.15
N ALA A 116 -37.57 -22.48 -4.00
CA ALA A 116 -37.43 -22.27 -5.45
C ALA A 116 -38.44 -21.29 -6.10
N ARG A 117 -38.18 -20.95 -7.38
CA ARG A 117 -39.08 -20.33 -8.41
C ARG A 117 -39.22 -18.77 -8.34
N THR A 118 -39.44 -17.99 -9.41
CA THR A 118 -39.69 -18.25 -10.86
C THR A 118 -39.44 -17.02 -11.78
N ALA A 119 -38.95 -17.27 -13.01
CA ALA A 119 -39.23 -16.66 -14.35
C ALA A 119 -39.43 -15.13 -14.62
N ALA A 120 -38.85 -14.66 -15.75
CA ALA A 120 -39.11 -13.38 -16.45
C ALA A 120 -39.98 -13.58 -17.73
N PRO A 121 -40.49 -12.51 -18.40
CA PRO A 121 -39.86 -11.91 -19.61
C PRO A 121 -40.12 -10.37 -19.77
N GLY A 122 -39.70 -9.60 -20.80
CA GLY A 122 -38.98 -9.83 -22.07
C GLY A 122 -38.65 -8.52 -22.86
N ARG A 123 -38.03 -8.63 -24.05
CA ARG A 123 -37.45 -7.54 -24.90
C ARG A 123 -38.45 -6.75 -25.78
N VAL A 124 -38.10 -5.50 -26.17
CA VAL A 124 -38.30 -4.93 -27.55
C VAL A 124 -37.22 -3.87 -27.92
N SER A 125 -36.80 -3.81 -29.19
CA SER A 125 -36.11 -2.69 -29.91
C SER A 125 -36.42 -2.82 -31.42
N PRO A 126 -36.51 -1.74 -32.26
CA PRO A 126 -35.33 -1.17 -33.01
C PRO A 126 -35.41 0.37 -33.31
N ALA A 127 -34.31 1.16 -33.45
CA ALA A 127 -33.47 1.51 -34.64
C ALA A 127 -34.11 2.51 -35.68
N PRO A 128 -33.42 3.01 -36.74
CA PRO A 128 -32.27 3.97 -36.76
C PRO A 128 -32.32 5.08 -37.88
N VAL A 129 -31.47 6.15 -37.86
CA VAL A 129 -31.20 7.05 -39.05
C VAL A 129 -29.75 7.63 -39.07
N HIS A 130 -29.27 8.04 -40.26
CA HIS A 130 -27.89 8.37 -40.69
C HIS A 130 -27.32 9.82 -40.44
N ASN A 131 -25.98 9.90 -40.28
CA ASN A 131 -24.93 10.68 -41.02
C ASN A 131 -25.36 11.58 -42.23
N THR A 132 -24.68 12.64 -42.75
CA THR A 132 -23.39 13.44 -42.60
C THR A 132 -23.36 14.57 -43.70
N PRO A 133 -22.29 15.36 -44.04
CA PRO A 133 -21.31 16.20 -43.28
C PRO A 133 -20.97 17.60 -43.95
N LEU A 134 -19.93 18.31 -43.44
CA LEU A 134 -19.05 19.35 -44.08
C LEU A 134 -19.62 20.79 -44.36
N PRO A 135 -18.79 21.85 -44.63
CA PRO A 135 -17.30 21.97 -44.70
C PRO A 135 -16.63 23.16 -43.94
N LEU A 136 -15.28 23.26 -44.07
CA LEU A 136 -14.36 24.34 -43.65
C LEU A 136 -14.32 25.57 -44.62
N PRO A 137 -13.68 26.69 -44.21
CA PRO A 137 -12.74 27.39 -45.09
C PRO A 137 -11.38 27.74 -44.43
N ALA A 138 -10.48 28.40 -45.18
CA ALA A 138 -9.02 28.29 -45.00
C ALA A 138 -8.21 29.60 -44.80
N ARG A 139 -7.10 29.44 -44.05
CA ARG A 139 -5.70 29.91 -44.30
C ARG A 139 -5.42 31.28 -44.99
N ALA A 140 -4.58 32.10 -44.34
CA ALA A 140 -3.76 33.17 -44.95
C ALA A 140 -2.33 33.18 -44.35
N ALA A 141 -1.36 33.86 -44.97
CA ALA A 141 0.08 33.69 -44.71
C ALA A 141 0.89 34.99 -44.44
N LEU A 142 2.13 34.81 -43.96
CA LEU A 142 3.14 35.82 -43.56
C LEU A 142 3.75 36.61 -44.76
N PRO A 143 4.54 37.69 -44.53
CA PRO A 143 6.02 37.57 -44.56
C PRO A 143 6.75 38.59 -43.59
N PRO A 144 8.05 38.99 -43.76
CA PRO A 144 9.20 38.30 -43.16
C PRO A 144 10.27 39.18 -42.47
N VAL A 145 11.17 38.62 -41.64
CA VAL A 145 12.50 39.21 -41.29
C VAL A 145 13.55 38.10 -41.08
N MET A 146 14.80 38.33 -41.51
CA MET A 146 16.02 37.56 -41.23
C MET A 146 17.18 38.54 -40.88
N PRO A 147 18.42 38.09 -40.59
CA PRO A 147 18.87 37.26 -39.46
C PRO A 147 20.02 37.95 -38.68
N MET A 148 20.38 37.47 -37.47
CA MET A 148 21.64 37.88 -36.81
C MET A 148 22.47 36.68 -36.31
N LYS A 149 23.79 36.88 -36.30
CA LYS A 149 24.85 35.85 -36.20
C LYS A 149 25.55 35.93 -34.83
N PRO A 150 26.02 34.81 -34.23
CA PRO A 150 26.57 34.80 -32.87
C PRO A 150 28.05 35.22 -32.77
N PRO A 151 28.52 35.69 -31.59
CA PRO A 151 29.93 35.82 -31.26
C PRO A 151 30.52 34.58 -30.57
N ALA A 152 31.84 34.44 -30.61
CA ALA A 152 32.65 33.31 -30.11
C ALA A 152 33.66 33.78 -29.01
N PRO A 153 34.39 32.87 -28.30
CA PRO A 153 34.91 33.12 -26.94
C PRO A 153 36.44 33.36 -26.82
N ALA A 154 36.96 33.27 -25.58
CA ALA A 154 38.37 33.29 -25.09
C ALA A 154 38.81 34.64 -24.43
N PRO A 155 39.82 34.69 -23.52
CA PRO A 155 40.88 33.69 -23.27
C PRO A 155 41.24 33.33 -21.80
N THR A 156 42.06 32.28 -21.65
CA THR A 156 42.87 31.93 -20.47
C THR A 156 44.36 32.22 -20.72
N PRO A 157 45.19 32.41 -19.68
CA PRO A 157 46.66 32.33 -19.78
C PRO A 157 47.25 31.03 -19.18
N HIS A 158 48.41 30.64 -19.69
CA HIS A 158 49.08 29.34 -19.49
C HIS A 158 49.98 29.28 -18.24
N SER A 159 50.47 28.11 -17.81
CA SER A 159 51.79 27.59 -18.28
C SER A 159 52.02 26.08 -18.03
N ASN A 160 52.82 25.47 -18.92
CA ASN A 160 53.20 24.05 -18.97
C ASN A 160 54.28 23.65 -17.94
N VAL A 161 54.38 22.34 -17.63
CA VAL A 161 55.56 21.50 -17.93
C VAL A 161 55.11 20.05 -18.22
N LYS A 162 55.74 19.39 -19.20
CA LYS A 162 55.59 17.96 -19.55
C LYS A 162 56.82 17.19 -19.06
N PRO A 163 56.72 15.87 -18.77
CA PRO A 163 57.35 14.94 -19.70
C PRO A 163 56.58 13.61 -19.94
N GLN A 164 57.07 12.88 -20.94
CA GLN A 164 56.65 11.56 -21.45
C GLN A 164 57.93 10.88 -22.00
N PRO A 165 57.95 9.59 -22.39
CA PRO A 165 57.04 8.48 -22.06
C PRO A 165 57.81 7.21 -21.60
N GLN A 166 57.10 6.19 -21.08
CA GLN A 166 57.54 4.78 -21.22
C GLN A 166 56.33 3.87 -21.49
N HIS A 167 56.43 3.05 -22.53
CA HIS A 167 55.45 2.01 -22.87
C HIS A 167 55.81 0.71 -22.16
N ILE A 168 54.84 0.09 -21.48
CA ILE A 168 54.84 -1.36 -21.24
C ILE A 168 53.47 -1.89 -21.66
N ALA A 169 53.45 -2.80 -22.62
CA ALA A 169 52.24 -3.51 -23.02
C ALA A 169 52.00 -4.70 -22.08
N VAL A 170 50.74 -4.88 -21.65
CA VAL A 170 50.29 -6.09 -20.95
C VAL A 170 49.07 -6.64 -21.70
N ALA A 171 49.07 -7.96 -21.90
CA ALA A 171 48.14 -8.68 -22.77
C ALA A 171 46.69 -8.70 -22.23
N PRO A 172 45.68 -8.91 -23.09
CA PRO A 172 44.29 -9.08 -22.64
C PRO A 172 44.12 -10.37 -21.82
N ALA A 173 43.37 -10.27 -20.72
CA ALA A 173 43.00 -11.41 -19.90
C ALA A 173 41.94 -12.31 -20.59
N PRO A 174 41.95 -13.63 -20.35
CA PRO A 174 41.02 -14.56 -20.99
C PRO A 174 39.59 -14.47 -20.43
N LEU A 175 38.63 -14.84 -21.28
CA LEU A 175 37.22 -15.05 -20.92
C LEU A 175 37.10 -16.11 -19.81
N ASN A 176 36.42 -15.77 -18.72
CA ASN A 176 36.16 -16.72 -17.65
C ASN A 176 34.93 -17.59 -18.01
N VAL A 177 35.17 -18.89 -18.20
CA VAL A 177 34.15 -19.87 -18.60
C VAL A 177 33.40 -20.36 -17.36
N ALA A 178 32.07 -20.50 -17.46
CA ALA A 178 31.27 -21.04 -16.36
C ALA A 178 31.63 -22.51 -16.03
N PRO A 179 31.68 -22.92 -14.75
CA PRO A 179 31.94 -24.31 -14.38
C PRO A 179 30.78 -25.23 -14.80
N PRO A 180 31.06 -26.50 -15.14
CA PRO A 180 30.03 -27.46 -15.55
C PRO A 180 29.14 -27.90 -14.37
N PRO A 181 27.88 -28.32 -14.63
CA PRO A 181 26.96 -28.76 -13.58
C PRO A 181 27.40 -30.08 -12.93
N LEU A 182 27.12 -30.21 -11.62
CA LEU A 182 27.35 -31.42 -10.84
C LEU A 182 26.42 -32.57 -11.31
N PRO A 183 26.87 -33.84 -11.25
CA PRO A 183 26.05 -35.00 -11.60
C PRO A 183 24.91 -35.23 -10.59
N PRO A 184 23.78 -35.81 -11.03
CA PRO A 184 22.62 -36.05 -10.18
C PRO A 184 22.88 -37.11 -9.10
N GLN A 185 22.36 -36.88 -7.89
CA GLN A 185 22.39 -37.87 -6.81
C GLN A 185 21.40 -39.02 -7.08
N PRO A 186 21.72 -40.27 -6.65
CA PRO A 186 20.82 -41.40 -6.79
C PRO A 186 19.61 -41.31 -5.85
N ALA A 187 18.46 -41.81 -6.30
CA ALA A 187 17.22 -41.83 -5.54
C ALA A 187 17.28 -42.78 -4.33
N PRO A 188 16.54 -42.50 -3.23
CA PRO A 188 16.50 -43.37 -2.06
C PRO A 188 15.74 -44.68 -2.32
N THR A 189 16.30 -45.78 -1.82
CA THR A 189 15.76 -47.15 -1.90
C THR A 189 14.47 -47.29 -1.06
N PRO A 190 13.47 -48.09 -1.49
CA PRO A 190 12.26 -48.30 -0.70
C PRO A 190 12.56 -49.03 0.62
N GLN A 191 12.04 -48.52 1.75
CA GLN A 191 12.07 -49.22 3.03
C GLN A 191 10.86 -50.17 3.15
N ASN A 192 11.08 -51.34 3.77
CA ASN A 192 10.08 -52.38 3.95
C ASN A 192 8.87 -51.90 4.76
N ILE A 193 7.68 -52.02 4.18
CA ILE A 193 6.42 -51.97 4.91
C ILE A 193 6.23 -53.34 5.58
N VAL A 194 6.24 -53.38 6.91
CA VAL A 194 5.87 -54.58 7.68
C VAL A 194 4.37 -54.52 7.97
N THR A 195 3.60 -55.36 7.28
CA THR A 195 2.17 -55.57 7.54
C THR A 195 1.97 -56.40 8.82
N PRO A 196 1.13 -55.95 9.77
CA PRO A 196 0.55 -56.83 10.78
C PRO A 196 -0.50 -57.76 10.15
N ALA A 197 -0.66 -58.96 10.73
CA ALA A 197 -1.66 -59.95 10.33
C ALA A 197 -3.07 -59.59 10.87
N PRO A 198 -4.15 -60.17 10.32
CA PRO A 198 -5.51 -59.81 10.72
C PRO A 198 -5.96 -60.52 12.00
N GLU A 199 -6.53 -59.77 12.95
CA GLU A 199 -7.31 -60.31 14.06
C GLU A 199 -8.82 -60.20 13.81
N ASN A 200 -9.58 -61.13 14.39
CA ASN A 200 -11.01 -61.35 14.14
C ASN A 200 -11.92 -60.38 14.93
N PRO A 201 -13.21 -60.23 14.55
CA PRO A 201 -14.05 -59.15 15.04
C PRO A 201 -14.63 -59.39 16.44
N ALA A 202 -14.69 -58.34 17.26
CA ALA A 202 -15.44 -58.31 18.52
C ALA A 202 -16.07 -56.92 18.75
N ASP A 203 -17.41 -56.93 18.84
CA ASP A 203 -18.38 -55.93 19.31
C ASP A 203 -18.25 -54.41 19.01
N PRO A 204 -19.38 -53.73 18.66
CA PRO A 204 -19.41 -52.28 18.46
C PRO A 204 -19.27 -51.52 19.78
N GLN A 205 -18.16 -50.79 19.93
CA GLN A 205 -18.02 -49.76 20.95
C GLN A 205 -19.06 -48.64 20.73
N PRO A 206 -19.70 -48.10 21.79
CA PRO A 206 -20.64 -46.99 21.68
C PRO A 206 -19.94 -45.72 21.16
N PRO A 207 -20.68 -44.78 20.55
CA PRO A 207 -20.09 -43.61 19.91
C PRO A 207 -19.31 -42.77 20.93
N ILE A 208 -18.02 -42.59 20.64
CA ILE A 208 -17.17 -41.63 21.36
C ILE A 208 -17.73 -40.24 21.11
N VAL A 209 -18.39 -39.69 22.13
CA VAL A 209 -18.79 -38.28 22.14
C VAL A 209 -17.49 -37.46 22.09
N PRO A 210 -17.30 -36.54 21.13
CA PRO A 210 -16.14 -35.67 21.13
C PRO A 210 -16.14 -34.84 22.41
N GLU A 211 -15.18 -35.14 23.28
CA GLU A 211 -14.92 -34.39 24.50
C GLU A 211 -14.73 -32.91 24.12
N ALA A 212 -15.40 -32.01 24.83
CA ALA A 212 -15.44 -30.60 24.47
C ALA A 212 -14.03 -30.02 24.52
N THR A 213 -13.42 -29.82 23.34
CA THR A 213 -12.07 -29.29 23.22
C THR A 213 -12.01 -27.93 23.91
N ALA A 214 -11.16 -27.84 24.94
CA ALA A 214 -10.89 -26.60 25.64
C ALA A 214 -10.57 -25.47 24.65
N PRO A 215 -10.94 -24.21 24.95
CA PRO A 215 -10.64 -23.10 24.05
C PRO A 215 -9.14 -23.04 23.79
N VAL A 216 -8.76 -23.04 22.52
CA VAL A 216 -7.37 -22.90 22.09
C VAL A 216 -6.96 -21.45 22.38
N PHE A 217 -6.45 -21.22 23.60
CA PHE A 217 -5.78 -19.97 23.94
C PHE A 217 -4.68 -19.72 22.90
N SER A 218 -4.65 -18.52 22.34
CA SER A 218 -3.67 -18.21 21.31
C SER A 218 -2.26 -18.29 21.92
N GLN A 219 -1.34 -18.96 21.23
CA GLN A 219 0.04 -19.18 21.72
C GLN A 219 0.88 -17.88 21.79
N TRP A 220 0.31 -16.75 21.36
CA TRP A 220 0.88 -15.42 21.53
C TRP A 220 1.16 -15.13 23.01
N LYS A 221 2.30 -14.46 23.26
CA LYS A 221 2.75 -14.06 24.60
C LYS A 221 3.05 -12.57 24.54
N TYR A 222 2.95 -11.92 25.69
CA TYR A 222 3.49 -10.57 25.86
C TYR A 222 4.76 -10.72 26.72
N LEU A 223 5.92 -10.76 26.08
CA LEU A 223 7.21 -10.69 26.76
C LEU A 223 7.62 -9.23 26.96
N PRO A 224 8.31 -8.88 28.05
CA PRO A 224 8.84 -7.54 28.26
C PRO A 224 9.83 -7.15 27.16
N LEU A 225 10.18 -5.87 27.10
CA LEU A 225 11.33 -5.41 26.32
C LEU A 225 12.65 -5.97 26.92
N PRO A 226 13.71 -6.12 26.10
CA PRO A 226 15.06 -6.34 26.60
C PRO A 226 15.51 -5.17 27.48
N VAL A 227 16.07 -5.48 28.65
CA VAL A 227 16.55 -4.48 29.63
C VAL A 227 18.08 -4.28 29.61
N ASP A 228 18.82 -5.24 29.05
CA ASP A 228 20.28 -5.30 29.02
C ASP A 228 20.87 -5.11 27.61
N GLU A 229 20.06 -4.70 26.63
CA GLU A 229 20.49 -4.42 25.25
C GLU A 229 20.81 -2.92 25.04
N PRO A 230 21.77 -2.59 24.15
CA PRO A 230 22.02 -1.20 23.77
C PRO A 230 20.89 -0.65 22.89
N ASP A 231 20.83 0.68 22.78
CA ASP A 231 19.75 1.43 22.12
C ASP A 231 18.34 0.98 22.59
N PRO A 232 18.01 1.19 23.89
CA PRO A 232 16.69 0.86 24.41
C PRO A 232 15.61 1.70 23.72
N HIS A 233 14.46 1.08 23.45
CA HIS A 233 13.39 1.67 22.66
C HIS A 233 12.01 1.34 23.23
N THR A 234 11.10 2.31 23.24
CA THR A 234 9.79 2.21 23.90
C THR A 234 8.81 1.31 23.13
N GLU A 235 7.90 0.65 23.85
CA GLU A 235 6.86 -0.22 23.27
C GLU A 235 5.88 0.53 22.37
N PHE A 236 5.74 1.83 22.59
CA PHE A 236 4.92 2.71 21.79
C PHE A 236 5.44 4.15 21.91
N ASP A 237 4.99 5.00 21.01
CA ASP A 237 5.03 6.45 21.16
C ASP A 237 3.82 7.06 20.47
N ALA A 238 3.33 8.20 20.96
CA ALA A 238 2.16 8.90 20.45
C ALA A 238 2.33 10.40 20.62
N GLN A 239 2.39 11.12 19.50
CA GLN A 239 2.67 12.54 19.44
C GLN A 239 1.57 13.29 18.69
N ALA A 240 1.36 14.54 19.08
CA ALA A 240 0.49 15.48 18.39
C ALA A 240 1.23 16.78 18.07
N GLY A 241 0.88 17.41 16.96
CA GLY A 241 1.45 18.66 16.48
C GLY A 241 0.48 19.42 15.60
N ARG A 242 0.94 20.55 15.04
CA ARG A 242 0.17 21.34 14.06
C ARG A 242 1.08 21.85 12.95
N SER A 243 0.57 21.91 11.73
CA SER A 243 1.26 22.56 10.60
C SER A 243 1.19 24.09 10.69
N PRO A 244 2.03 24.83 9.94
CA PRO A 244 1.91 26.30 9.82
C PRO A 244 0.54 26.72 9.24
N GLU A 245 -0.08 25.84 8.48
CA GLU A 245 -1.33 26.04 7.72
C GLU A 245 -2.57 25.47 8.47
N GLN A 246 -2.48 25.32 9.80
CA GLN A 246 -3.58 24.93 10.71
C GLN A 246 -4.15 23.50 10.50
N PHE A 247 -3.38 22.59 9.92
CA PHE A 247 -3.65 21.16 10.01
C PHE A 247 -3.17 20.63 11.37
N GLU A 248 -3.89 19.70 11.96
CA GLU A 248 -3.40 18.92 13.10
C GLU A 248 -2.61 17.72 12.59
N ILE A 249 -1.56 17.35 13.31
CA ILE A 249 -0.69 16.22 13.03
C ILE A 249 -0.81 15.25 14.20
N LEU A 250 -1.08 13.98 13.92
CA LEU A 250 -1.19 12.89 14.88
C LEU A 250 -0.29 11.76 14.40
N GLY A 251 0.70 11.38 15.19
CA GLY A 251 1.55 10.23 14.91
C GLY A 251 1.53 9.25 16.07
N ALA A 252 1.46 7.95 15.78
CA ALA A 252 1.73 6.93 16.77
C ALA A 252 2.40 5.70 16.14
N ARG A 253 3.20 5.02 16.97
CA ARG A 253 3.79 3.71 16.69
C ARG A 253 3.54 2.76 17.85
N VAL A 254 3.36 1.47 17.57
CA VAL A 254 3.20 0.42 18.61
C VAL A 254 3.93 -0.86 18.24
N ARG A 255 4.44 -1.55 19.27
CA ARG A 255 5.17 -2.81 19.20
C ARG A 255 4.30 -3.96 18.67
N GLY A 256 4.80 -4.62 17.64
CA GLY A 256 4.24 -5.74 16.91
C GLY A 256 3.77 -6.90 17.78
N LYS A 257 2.74 -7.63 17.33
CA LYS A 257 2.36 -8.92 17.94
C LYS A 257 3.52 -9.92 17.89
N LYS A 258 4.26 -9.93 16.77
CA LYS A 258 5.49 -10.71 16.62
C LYS A 258 6.54 -10.27 17.63
N HIS A 259 6.88 -8.98 17.69
CA HIS A 259 7.92 -8.46 18.60
C HIS A 259 7.57 -8.60 20.09
N LYS A 260 6.29 -8.48 20.47
CA LYS A 260 5.78 -8.83 21.81
C LYS A 260 5.97 -10.31 22.15
N HIS A 261 5.83 -11.22 21.18
CA HIS A 261 6.02 -12.65 21.41
C HIS A 261 7.50 -13.06 21.44
N ASP A 262 8.31 -12.48 20.55
CA ASP A 262 9.74 -12.74 20.43
C ASP A 262 10.55 -12.09 21.57
N GLY A 263 9.98 -11.08 22.25
CA GLY A 263 10.67 -10.34 23.30
C GLY A 263 11.60 -9.24 22.78
N THR A 264 11.47 -8.85 21.51
CA THR A 264 12.30 -7.82 20.85
C THR A 264 11.68 -6.43 20.96
N HIS A 265 12.44 -5.37 20.63
CA HIS A 265 11.93 -4.01 20.57
C HIS A 265 10.89 -3.80 19.44
N CYS A 266 10.21 -2.67 19.47
CA CYS A 266 9.58 -2.10 18.28
C CYS A 266 10.70 -1.55 17.37
N ASP A 267 10.64 -1.80 16.07
CA ASP A 267 11.63 -1.38 15.07
C ASP A 267 11.14 -0.23 14.16
N ASP A 268 9.84 0.08 14.18
CA ASP A 268 9.25 1.26 13.53
C ASP A 268 9.68 2.61 14.15
N TRP A 269 9.68 3.66 13.33
CA TRP A 269 9.78 5.07 13.77
C TRP A 269 8.95 6.03 12.90
N PHE A 270 8.57 7.18 13.47
CA PHE A 270 8.00 8.32 12.74
C PHE A 270 8.57 9.64 13.24
N SER A 271 8.58 10.66 12.38
CA SER A 271 9.04 12.01 12.73
C SER A 271 8.32 13.06 11.89
N PHE A 272 8.10 14.26 12.44
CA PHE A 272 7.54 15.40 11.70
C PHE A 272 8.18 16.72 12.13
N LYS A 273 8.35 17.64 11.18
CA LYS A 273 8.88 18.99 11.42
C LYS A 273 8.17 20.03 10.57
N ASN A 274 8.08 21.26 11.08
CA ASN A 274 7.66 22.43 10.32
C ASN A 274 8.87 23.22 9.84
N ALA A 275 8.78 23.78 8.65
CA ALA A 275 9.86 24.45 7.95
C ALA A 275 9.31 25.67 7.19
N GLY A 276 9.21 26.81 7.88
CA GLY A 276 8.56 27.99 7.33
C GLY A 276 7.06 27.73 7.08
N LYS A 277 6.65 27.67 5.81
CA LYS A 277 5.29 27.27 5.39
C LYS A 277 5.13 25.77 5.17
N TRP A 278 6.24 25.03 5.11
CA TRP A 278 6.22 23.60 4.80
C TRP A 278 6.01 22.77 6.07
N THR A 279 5.33 21.63 5.92
CA THR A 279 5.33 20.55 6.90
C THR A 279 5.97 19.31 6.25
N VAL A 280 6.90 18.71 6.99
CA VAL A 280 7.60 17.48 6.62
C VAL A 280 7.08 16.35 7.51
N LEU A 281 6.70 15.23 6.91
CA LEU A 281 6.22 14.02 7.60
C LEU A 281 7.06 12.83 7.12
N ALA A 282 7.56 12.01 8.03
CA ALA A 282 8.30 10.80 7.70
C ALA A 282 7.85 9.60 8.57
N VAL A 283 7.78 8.42 7.97
CA VAL A 283 7.63 7.12 8.65
C VAL A 283 8.63 6.13 8.08
N SER A 284 9.04 5.18 8.91
CA SER A 284 10.03 4.15 8.59
C SER A 284 9.68 2.89 9.37
N ASP A 285 9.58 1.76 8.67
CA ASP A 285 9.58 0.44 9.30
C ASP A 285 11.03 -0.05 9.39
N GLY A 286 11.44 -0.56 10.55
CA GLY A 286 12.70 -1.25 10.71
C GLY A 286 12.48 -2.74 10.48
N GLY A 287 13.13 -3.31 9.46
CA GLY A 287 12.83 -4.67 9.03
C GLY A 287 13.08 -5.70 10.14
N GLY A 288 12.01 -6.22 10.76
CA GLY A 288 12.01 -7.07 11.97
C GLY A 288 12.70 -8.44 11.91
N SER A 289 13.57 -8.64 10.90
CA SER A 289 14.60 -9.69 10.83
C SER A 289 16.01 -9.17 11.17
N TYR A 290 16.16 -7.86 11.42
CA TYR A 290 17.43 -7.18 11.67
C TYR A 290 17.40 -6.54 13.07
N HIS A 291 18.22 -7.07 13.99
CA HIS A 291 18.11 -6.85 15.45
C HIS A 291 18.22 -5.39 15.92
N PHE A 292 18.78 -4.49 15.09
CA PHE A 292 18.95 -3.07 15.42
C PHE A 292 18.25 -2.13 14.42
N SER A 293 17.25 -2.64 13.69
CA SER A 293 16.58 -1.86 12.64
C SER A 293 15.85 -0.62 13.15
N ARG A 294 15.37 -0.60 14.40
CA ARG A 294 14.94 0.61 15.14
C ARG A 294 15.90 1.79 15.03
N VAL A 295 17.21 1.52 15.12
CA VAL A 295 18.26 2.56 15.07
C VAL A 295 18.37 3.13 13.66
N GLY A 296 18.22 2.27 12.65
CA GLY A 296 18.16 2.69 11.24
C GLY A 296 16.92 3.51 10.94
N ALA A 297 15.74 3.05 11.39
CA ALA A 297 14.47 3.72 11.19
C ALA A 297 14.43 5.11 11.84
N GLN A 298 14.89 5.21 13.09
CA GLN A 298 15.05 6.48 13.77
C GLN A 298 16.03 7.41 13.04
N ALA A 299 17.25 6.94 12.74
CA ALA A 299 18.29 7.74 12.10
C ALA A 299 17.82 8.28 10.73
N ALA A 300 17.11 7.46 9.94
CA ALA A 300 16.60 7.84 8.63
C ALA A 300 15.51 8.92 8.73
N CYS A 301 14.52 8.74 9.61
CA CYS A 301 13.44 9.70 9.85
C CYS A 301 13.93 11.04 10.42
N ASP A 302 14.85 11.01 11.39
CA ASP A 302 15.36 12.24 12.01
C ASP A 302 16.26 13.03 11.04
N ALA A 303 17.08 12.33 10.24
CA ALA A 303 17.92 12.97 9.22
C ALA A 303 17.12 13.52 8.02
N VAL A 304 16.11 12.79 7.51
CA VAL A 304 15.30 13.28 6.38
C VAL A 304 14.48 14.52 6.78
N THR A 305 13.89 14.52 7.98
CA THR A 305 13.09 15.65 8.47
C THR A 305 13.95 16.87 8.79
N GLU A 306 15.15 16.68 9.36
CA GLU A 306 16.10 17.77 9.59
C GLU A 306 16.62 18.37 8.27
N CYS A 307 17.05 17.54 7.32
CA CYS A 307 17.58 18.00 6.04
C CYS A 307 16.53 18.79 5.23
N LEU A 308 15.30 18.28 5.17
CA LEU A 308 14.18 18.98 4.53
C LEU A 308 13.81 20.26 5.27
N SER A 309 13.84 20.26 6.61
CA SER A 309 13.55 21.46 7.39
C SER A 309 14.54 22.60 7.07
N GLN A 310 15.84 22.30 7.09
CA GLN A 310 16.89 23.27 6.77
C GLN A 310 16.76 23.82 5.34
N LYS A 311 16.46 22.95 4.36
CA LYS A 311 16.33 23.34 2.94
C LYS A 311 15.07 24.15 2.66
N LEU A 312 13.93 23.75 3.23
CA LEU A 312 12.63 24.31 2.88
C LEU A 312 12.20 25.50 3.76
N THR A 313 12.82 25.73 4.92
CA THR A 313 12.42 26.80 5.86
C THR A 313 12.28 28.19 5.22
N ASN A 314 13.17 28.55 4.32
CA ASN A 314 13.13 29.84 3.60
C ASN A 314 12.68 29.69 2.14
N HIS A 315 12.25 28.51 1.71
CA HIS A 315 11.87 28.24 0.33
C HIS A 315 10.40 28.64 0.08
N VAL A 316 10.21 29.60 -0.82
CA VAL A 316 8.90 30.12 -1.22
C VAL A 316 8.68 29.82 -2.69
N LEU A 317 7.55 29.18 -3.00
CA LEU A 317 7.13 28.91 -4.38
C LEU A 317 6.71 30.21 -5.07
N GLU A 318 7.01 30.33 -6.35
CA GLU A 318 6.58 31.46 -7.17
C GLU A 318 5.05 31.50 -7.27
N HIS A 319 4.49 32.71 -7.33
CA HIS A 319 3.05 32.91 -7.48
C HIS A 319 2.58 32.42 -8.85
N ARG A 320 1.50 31.62 -8.86
CA ARG A 320 0.88 31.07 -10.08
C ARG A 320 -0.63 31.14 -9.96
N ASP A 321 -1.28 31.78 -10.93
CA ASP A 321 -2.74 31.83 -11.01
C ASP A 321 -3.32 30.43 -11.29
N VAL A 322 -2.61 29.61 -12.05
CA VAL A 322 -3.01 28.24 -12.37
C VAL A 322 -1.81 27.31 -12.22
N TRP A 323 -2.03 26.18 -11.56
CA TRP A 323 -1.09 25.06 -11.54
C TRP A 323 -1.50 24.03 -12.58
N GLU A 324 -0.57 23.68 -13.45
CA GLU A 324 -0.73 22.71 -14.53
C GLU A 324 0.51 21.80 -14.60
N ALA A 325 0.53 20.85 -15.55
CA ALA A 325 1.64 19.89 -15.67
C ALA A 325 3.01 20.57 -15.85
N SER A 326 3.06 21.73 -16.53
CA SER A 326 4.29 22.51 -16.71
C SER A 326 4.81 23.13 -15.41
N SER A 327 3.92 23.46 -14.45
CA SER A 327 4.28 24.08 -13.18
C SER A 327 5.18 23.18 -12.34
N PHE A 328 5.03 21.85 -12.46
CA PHE A 328 5.89 20.89 -11.77
C PHE A 328 7.32 20.80 -12.34
N GLN A 329 7.59 21.44 -13.48
CA GLN A 329 8.92 21.57 -14.08
C GLN A 329 9.60 22.92 -13.76
N ALA A 330 8.93 23.81 -13.02
CA ALA A 330 9.47 25.12 -12.69
C ALA A 330 10.65 25.05 -11.70
N PRO A 331 11.62 25.99 -11.73
CA PRO A 331 12.85 25.87 -10.95
C PRO A 331 12.66 25.82 -9.42
N ASP A 332 11.67 26.54 -8.90
CA ASP A 332 11.28 26.50 -7.49
C ASP A 332 10.69 25.13 -7.10
N VAL A 333 9.81 24.56 -7.92
CA VAL A 333 9.27 23.21 -7.68
C VAL A 333 10.37 22.14 -7.80
N GLN A 334 11.29 22.28 -8.76
CA GLN A 334 12.43 21.39 -8.90
C GLN A 334 13.40 21.48 -7.71
N HIS A 335 13.51 22.64 -7.05
CA HIS A 335 14.24 22.76 -5.78
C HIS A 335 13.64 21.90 -4.67
N VAL A 336 12.31 21.73 -4.61
CA VAL A 336 11.64 20.81 -3.67
C VAL A 336 11.99 19.36 -4.00
N ASN A 337 11.96 18.98 -5.28
CA ASN A 337 12.33 17.63 -5.73
C ASN A 337 13.78 17.29 -5.37
N GLU A 338 14.74 18.16 -5.70
CA GLU A 338 16.16 17.96 -5.36
C GLU A 338 16.40 17.97 -3.83
N SER A 339 15.58 18.69 -3.07
CA SER A 339 15.62 18.67 -1.61
C SER A 339 15.17 17.31 -1.05
N LEU A 340 14.13 16.70 -1.59
CA LEU A 340 13.69 15.33 -1.27
C LEU A 340 14.78 14.30 -1.59
N VAL A 341 15.35 14.35 -2.80
CA VAL A 341 16.46 13.46 -3.20
C VAL A 341 17.64 13.60 -2.25
N THR A 342 18.08 14.85 -1.97
CA THR A 342 19.20 15.10 -1.05
C THR A 342 18.91 14.57 0.36
N ALA A 343 17.68 14.75 0.86
CA ALA A 343 17.33 14.35 2.21
C ALA A 343 17.25 12.82 2.39
N VAL A 344 16.81 12.08 1.37
CA VAL A 344 16.80 10.61 1.41
C VAL A 344 18.22 10.04 1.29
N ILE A 345 19.12 10.70 0.55
CA ILE A 345 20.55 10.38 0.57
C ILE A 345 21.14 10.65 1.97
N ALA A 346 20.82 11.80 2.57
CA ALA A 346 21.26 12.14 3.93
C ALA A 346 20.72 11.15 5.00
N ALA A 347 19.52 10.60 4.81
CA ALA A 347 18.97 9.55 5.66
C ALA A 347 19.81 8.26 5.59
N TRP A 348 20.24 7.84 4.39
CA TRP A 348 21.16 6.71 4.25
C TRP A 348 22.57 7.00 4.81
N ASP A 349 23.06 8.23 4.67
CA ASP A 349 24.30 8.66 5.31
C ASP A 349 24.21 8.58 6.84
N ALA A 350 23.07 8.97 7.44
CA ALA A 350 22.81 8.83 8.87
C ALA A 350 22.75 7.36 9.32
N VAL A 351 22.14 6.46 8.54
CA VAL A 351 22.14 5.01 8.83
C VAL A 351 23.57 4.44 8.82
N LYS A 352 24.41 4.83 7.86
CA LYS A 352 25.84 4.44 7.86
C LYS A 352 26.58 5.00 9.08
N GLN A 353 26.37 6.27 9.40
CA GLN A 353 26.98 6.90 10.57
C GLN A 353 26.55 6.23 11.88
N ALA A 354 25.30 5.79 12.00
CA ALA A 354 24.79 5.07 13.15
C ALA A 354 25.50 3.72 13.37
N VAL A 355 25.91 3.03 12.29
CA VAL A 355 26.80 1.84 12.36
C VAL A 355 28.20 2.24 12.83
N GLU A 356 28.81 3.27 12.23
CA GLU A 356 30.17 3.72 12.58
C GLU A 356 30.29 4.10 14.07
N GLN A 357 29.25 4.69 14.66
CA GLN A 357 29.17 5.02 16.08
C GLN A 357 29.11 3.80 17.01
N ARG A 358 28.66 2.63 16.51
CA ARG A 358 28.31 1.45 17.31
C ARG A 358 29.20 0.24 17.07
N VAL A 359 29.85 0.14 15.91
CA VAL A 359 30.65 -1.03 15.49
C VAL A 359 31.83 -1.34 16.41
N ALA A 360 32.30 -0.37 17.19
CA ALA A 360 33.39 -0.53 18.16
C ALA A 360 32.92 -0.91 19.58
N ASP A 361 31.60 -0.92 19.85
CA ASP A 361 31.05 -1.31 21.15
C ASP A 361 30.82 -2.83 21.20
N PRO A 362 31.49 -3.56 22.12
CA PRO A 362 31.37 -5.02 22.22
C PRO A 362 29.97 -5.52 22.61
N ALA A 363 29.06 -4.66 23.08
CA ALA A 363 27.67 -5.04 23.35
C ALA A 363 26.94 -5.50 22.08
N PHE A 364 27.17 -4.84 20.95
CA PHE A 364 26.54 -5.19 19.66
C PHE A 364 27.10 -6.50 19.10
N GLU A 365 28.43 -6.68 19.13
CA GLU A 365 29.06 -7.92 18.66
C GLU A 365 28.65 -9.13 19.52
N LYS A 366 28.50 -8.95 20.84
CA LYS A 366 28.00 -9.99 21.76
C LYS A 366 26.59 -10.47 21.39
N ILE A 367 25.72 -9.57 20.93
CA ILE A 367 24.33 -9.90 20.53
C ILE A 367 24.30 -10.55 19.14
N LEU A 368 25.05 -10.01 18.17
CA LEU A 368 25.03 -10.47 16.78
C LEU A 368 25.92 -11.69 16.51
N GLY A 369 26.88 -11.99 17.39
CA GLY A 369 27.92 -13.00 17.17
C GLY A 369 28.94 -12.62 16.07
N ARG A 370 28.93 -11.35 15.64
CA ARG A 370 29.79 -10.77 14.60
C ARG A 370 29.76 -9.23 14.68
N PRO A 371 30.68 -8.52 14.01
CA PRO A 371 30.58 -7.06 13.88
C PRO A 371 29.25 -6.58 13.29
N LEU A 372 28.81 -5.42 13.76
CA LEU A 372 27.65 -4.68 13.26
C LEU A 372 27.87 -4.22 11.82
N THR A 373 26.83 -4.26 11.00
CA THR A 373 26.84 -3.82 9.59
C THR A 373 25.61 -2.97 9.28
N THR A 374 25.61 -2.29 8.13
CA THR A 374 24.44 -1.53 7.66
C THR A 374 23.19 -2.38 7.45
N LYS A 375 23.34 -3.70 7.24
CA LYS A 375 22.19 -4.63 7.15
C LYS A 375 21.43 -4.75 8.46
N ASP A 376 22.11 -4.62 9.59
CA ASP A 376 21.50 -4.73 10.92
C ASP A 376 20.61 -3.52 11.26
N LEU A 377 20.74 -2.44 10.48
CA LEU A 377 20.00 -1.19 10.57
C LEU A 377 19.13 -0.97 9.30
N TYR A 378 18.77 -2.03 8.58
CA TYR A 378 17.90 -1.91 7.40
C TYR A 378 16.48 -1.50 7.79
N CYS A 379 15.98 -0.47 7.12
CA CYS A 379 14.67 0.13 7.31
C CYS A 379 14.08 0.61 5.97
N THR A 380 12.76 0.75 5.89
CA THR A 380 12.07 1.48 4.82
C THR A 380 12.09 2.99 5.10
N LEU A 381 11.73 3.84 4.15
CA LEU A 381 11.57 5.28 4.39
C LEU A 381 10.51 5.87 3.46
N LEU A 382 9.45 6.40 4.06
CA LEU A 382 8.36 7.12 3.40
C LEU A 382 8.39 8.56 3.90
N VAL A 383 8.50 9.53 2.98
CA VAL A 383 8.54 10.95 3.31
C VAL A 383 7.57 11.75 2.45
N THR A 384 6.91 12.73 3.06
CA THR A 384 6.16 13.77 2.33
C THR A 384 6.55 15.16 2.78
N VAL A 385 6.42 16.12 1.87
CA VAL A 385 6.38 17.56 2.19
C VAL A 385 5.10 18.18 1.67
N HIS A 386 4.50 19.05 2.47
CA HIS A 386 3.23 19.73 2.22
C HIS A 386 3.37 21.24 2.37
N THR A 387 2.65 22.00 1.53
CA THR A 387 2.39 23.44 1.69
C THR A 387 1.03 23.80 1.07
N THR A 388 0.46 24.94 1.47
CA THR A 388 -0.65 25.57 0.74
C THR A 388 -0.12 26.40 -0.45
N VAL A 389 -0.83 26.38 -1.57
CA VAL A 389 -0.62 27.24 -2.75
C VAL A 389 -1.96 27.77 -3.28
N ARG A 390 -1.94 28.91 -3.95
CA ARG A 390 -3.10 29.43 -4.68
C ARG A 390 -3.28 28.65 -5.99
N HIS A 391 -4.51 28.27 -6.34
CA HIS A 391 -4.87 27.74 -7.65
C HIS A 391 -6.24 28.30 -8.05
N ARG A 392 -6.24 29.19 -9.03
CA ARG A 392 -7.38 30.05 -9.39
C ARG A 392 -7.83 30.84 -8.16
N ASP A 393 -9.13 30.89 -7.92
CA ASP A 393 -9.73 31.61 -6.80
C ASP A 393 -9.79 30.81 -5.49
N GLU A 394 -9.10 29.68 -5.40
CA GLU A 394 -9.12 28.80 -4.24
C GLU A 394 -7.73 28.38 -3.77
N ASP A 395 -7.62 28.10 -2.48
CA ASP A 395 -6.40 27.54 -1.91
C ASP A 395 -6.38 26.02 -2.11
N ARG A 396 -5.19 25.49 -2.38
CA ARG A 396 -4.93 24.07 -2.63
C ARG A 396 -3.70 23.62 -1.87
N ASN A 397 -3.65 22.33 -1.62
CA ASN A 397 -2.59 21.67 -0.89
C ASN A 397 -1.68 21.02 -1.93
N LEU A 398 -0.43 21.45 -1.95
CA LEU A 398 0.62 20.88 -2.77
C LEU A 398 1.43 19.93 -1.89
N ILE A 399 1.51 18.68 -2.33
CA ILE A 399 2.15 17.58 -1.60
C ILE A 399 3.13 16.91 -2.55
N PHE A 400 4.32 16.58 -2.06
CA PHE A 400 5.29 15.73 -2.75
C PHE A 400 5.60 14.54 -1.86
N GLY A 401 5.33 13.32 -2.34
CA GLY A 401 5.73 12.08 -1.66
C GLY A 401 6.95 11.44 -2.31
N LEU A 402 7.79 10.77 -1.53
CA LEU A 402 8.87 9.91 -1.99
C LEU A 402 8.94 8.68 -1.05
N ALA A 403 8.95 7.47 -1.61
CA ALA A 403 9.01 6.22 -0.85
C ALA A 403 10.19 5.32 -1.25
N VAL A 404 10.79 4.66 -0.26
CA VAL A 404 11.71 3.52 -0.39
C VAL A 404 11.20 2.42 0.54
N GLY A 405 10.43 1.47 0.01
CA GLY A 405 9.74 0.45 0.79
C GLY A 405 8.33 0.20 0.26
N ASP A 406 7.55 -0.51 1.06
CA ASP A 406 6.23 -1.09 0.78
C ASP A 406 5.11 -0.66 1.75
N GLY A 407 5.43 0.17 2.75
CA GLY A 407 4.44 0.99 3.45
C GLY A 407 3.63 1.88 2.48
N MET A 408 2.64 2.63 3.00
CA MET A 408 1.69 3.36 2.17
C MET A 408 1.58 4.85 2.49
N MET A 409 1.44 5.67 1.44
CA MET A 409 1.12 7.10 1.54
C MET A 409 -0.14 7.42 0.74
N ALA A 410 -1.08 8.17 1.32
CA ALA A 410 -2.34 8.53 0.67
C ALA A 410 -2.89 9.90 1.07
N ALA A 411 -3.49 10.61 0.11
CA ALA A 411 -4.28 11.80 0.36
C ALA A 411 -5.78 11.49 0.27
N VAL A 412 -6.54 11.98 1.25
CA VAL A 412 -8.01 12.05 1.27
C VAL A 412 -8.38 13.49 0.96
N ASP A 413 -9.15 13.73 -0.10
CA ASP A 413 -9.61 15.08 -0.45
C ASP A 413 -10.91 15.50 0.27
N GLN A 414 -11.33 16.75 0.06
CA GLN A 414 -12.58 17.27 0.65
C GLN A 414 -13.86 16.67 0.05
N SER A 415 -13.81 15.94 -1.07
CA SER A 415 -14.94 15.11 -1.50
C SER A 415 -14.99 13.79 -0.72
N GLY A 416 -13.90 13.37 -0.08
CA GLY A 416 -13.75 12.04 0.53
C GLY A 416 -13.14 11.00 -0.42
N HIS A 417 -12.64 11.42 -1.58
CA HIS A 417 -11.92 10.55 -2.51
C HIS A 417 -10.47 10.37 -2.06
N THR A 418 -9.96 9.14 -2.16
CA THR A 418 -8.58 8.77 -1.80
C THR A 418 -7.69 8.62 -3.01
N ARG A 419 -6.44 9.05 -2.88
CA ARG A 419 -5.38 8.90 -3.89
C ARG A 419 -4.08 8.46 -3.25
N LEU A 420 -3.47 7.38 -3.76
CA LEU A 420 -2.14 6.95 -3.34
C LEU A 420 -1.08 7.97 -3.80
N LEU A 421 -0.06 8.21 -2.97
CA LEU A 421 1.02 9.17 -3.21
C LEU A 421 2.36 8.49 -3.55
N MET A 422 2.27 7.29 -4.12
CA MET A 422 3.40 6.48 -4.56
C MET A 422 2.93 5.51 -5.65
N ALA A 423 3.85 5.07 -6.49
CA ALA A 423 3.56 4.02 -7.47
C ALA A 423 3.36 2.67 -6.75
N PRO A 424 2.38 1.84 -7.16
CA PRO A 424 2.30 0.46 -6.70
C PRO A 424 3.57 -0.31 -7.08
N ASP A 425 4.09 -1.14 -6.16
CA ASP A 425 5.31 -1.90 -6.43
C ASP A 425 5.08 -2.91 -7.57
N SER A 426 5.77 -2.67 -8.67
CA SER A 426 5.45 -3.20 -10.01
C SER A 426 6.65 -3.87 -10.69
N GLY A 427 7.61 -4.36 -9.90
CA GLY A 427 8.78 -5.08 -10.39
C GLY A 427 8.57 -6.60 -10.57
N GLU A 428 9.48 -7.23 -11.33
CA GLU A 428 9.54 -8.70 -11.53
C GLU A 428 9.68 -9.51 -10.23
N HIS A 429 10.09 -8.86 -9.14
CA HIS A 429 10.33 -9.43 -7.81
C HIS A 429 9.20 -9.04 -6.82
N SER A 430 7.95 -9.09 -7.28
CA SER A 430 6.77 -8.65 -6.50
C SER A 430 6.58 -9.46 -5.20
N GLY A 431 7.07 -8.90 -4.08
CA GLY A 431 7.05 -9.51 -2.74
C GLY A 431 8.40 -9.51 -1.99
N GLU A 432 9.40 -8.73 -2.43
CA GLU A 432 10.65 -8.51 -1.69
C GLU A 432 10.72 -7.05 -1.20
N VAL A 433 10.85 -6.86 0.12
CA VAL A 433 10.91 -5.54 0.78
C VAL A 433 12.12 -4.75 0.30
N ARG A 434 11.92 -3.47 -0.06
CA ARG A 434 12.99 -2.56 -0.51
C ARG A 434 13.47 -1.64 0.61
N PHE A 435 14.46 -2.09 1.36
CA PHE A 435 15.12 -1.27 2.38
C PHE A 435 15.95 -0.13 1.78
N LEU A 436 16.10 0.94 2.55
CA LEU A 436 16.99 2.07 2.29
C LEU A 436 18.44 1.59 2.24
N ASP A 437 18.99 1.49 1.03
CA ASP A 437 20.38 1.10 0.81
C ASP A 437 21.01 1.86 -0.37
N GLN A 438 22.30 1.61 -0.60
CA GLN A 438 23.10 2.23 -1.66
C GLN A 438 22.54 2.05 -3.10
N ARG A 439 21.66 1.06 -3.34
CA ARG A 439 20.99 0.78 -4.62
C ARG A 439 19.63 1.46 -4.73
N GLU A 440 19.01 1.83 -3.61
CA GLU A 440 17.74 2.55 -3.57
C GLU A 440 17.94 4.08 -3.53
N VAL A 441 19.05 4.60 -2.97
CA VAL A 441 19.37 6.04 -2.92
C VAL A 441 20.07 6.61 -4.17
N GLU A 442 19.95 5.93 -5.31
CA GLU A 442 20.48 6.41 -6.58
C GLU A 442 19.64 7.62 -7.08
N PRO A 443 20.22 8.80 -7.37
CA PRO A 443 19.47 10.04 -7.54
C PRO A 443 18.36 10.02 -8.60
N ASP A 444 18.58 9.43 -9.77
CA ASP A 444 17.57 9.40 -10.84
C ASP A 444 16.44 8.43 -10.51
N LYS A 445 16.77 7.30 -9.86
CA LYS A 445 15.79 6.39 -9.27
C LYS A 445 14.97 7.04 -8.16
N LEU A 446 15.57 7.88 -7.31
CA LEU A 446 14.84 8.66 -6.31
C LEU A 446 13.89 9.68 -6.96
N ARG A 447 14.37 10.45 -7.96
CA ARG A 447 13.54 11.39 -8.74
C ARG A 447 12.33 10.71 -9.37
N ALA A 448 12.53 9.52 -9.96
CA ALA A 448 11.46 8.75 -10.58
C ALA A 448 10.38 8.25 -9.60
N LYS A 449 10.64 8.23 -8.30
CA LYS A 449 9.67 7.90 -7.24
C LYS A 449 8.97 9.12 -6.63
N ILE A 450 9.33 10.35 -7.02
CA ILE A 450 8.66 11.55 -6.49
C ILE A 450 7.27 11.67 -7.10
N PHE A 451 6.26 11.73 -6.24
CA PHE A 451 4.85 11.81 -6.63
C PHE A 451 4.24 13.15 -6.18
N PRO A 452 4.14 14.15 -7.08
CA PRO A 452 3.53 15.43 -6.77
C PRO A 452 2.00 15.36 -6.91
N VAL A 453 1.27 15.92 -5.93
CA VAL A 453 -0.18 16.06 -5.95
C VAL A 453 -0.60 17.46 -5.54
N LEU A 454 -1.49 18.05 -6.34
CA LEU A 454 -2.28 19.20 -5.96
C LEU A 454 -3.72 18.75 -5.67
N CYS A 455 -4.23 19.02 -4.46
CA CYS A 455 -5.58 18.63 -4.06
C CYS A 455 -6.21 19.62 -3.07
N ASN A 456 -7.51 19.50 -2.83
CA ASN A 456 -8.16 20.14 -1.69
C ASN A 456 -8.14 19.13 -0.52
N LEU A 457 -7.08 19.13 0.28
CA LEU A 457 -6.78 18.10 1.27
C LEU A 457 -7.77 18.12 2.44
N ARG A 458 -8.18 16.93 2.87
CA ARG A 458 -8.82 16.69 4.17
C ARG A 458 -7.88 15.97 5.13
N ALA A 459 -7.23 14.90 4.67
CA ALA A 459 -6.25 14.15 5.45
C ALA A 459 -5.12 13.60 4.56
N LEU A 460 -3.90 13.60 5.08
CA LEU A 460 -2.70 12.99 4.51
C LEU A 460 -2.27 11.87 5.45
N LEU A 461 -2.15 10.65 4.94
CA LEU A 461 -1.82 9.43 5.68
C LEU A 461 -0.44 8.93 5.22
N LEU A 462 0.45 8.61 6.15
CA LEU A 462 1.70 7.88 5.94
C LEU A 462 1.73 6.72 6.94
N MET A 463 2.02 5.49 6.50
CA MET A 463 2.00 4.33 7.38
C MET A 463 2.98 3.22 6.95
N THR A 464 3.42 2.42 7.91
CA THR A 464 4.20 1.20 7.68
C THR A 464 3.31 0.07 7.14
N ASP A 465 3.92 -0.99 6.63
CA ASP A 465 3.23 -2.17 6.10
C ASP A 465 2.34 -2.85 7.16
N GLY A 466 2.76 -2.84 8.42
CA GLY A 466 1.98 -3.29 9.58
C GLY A 466 0.61 -2.60 9.77
N VAL A 467 0.37 -1.47 9.09
CA VAL A 467 -0.98 -0.89 8.93
C VAL A 467 -1.46 -1.02 7.48
N ALA A 468 -0.60 -0.86 6.48
CA ALA A 468 -1.02 -0.87 5.07
C ALA A 468 -1.61 -2.23 4.63
N ASP A 469 -1.02 -3.36 5.05
CA ASP A 469 -1.38 -4.71 4.61
C ASP A 469 -2.73 -5.19 5.17
N ASP A 470 -3.14 -4.69 6.33
CA ASP A 470 -4.50 -4.86 6.86
C ASP A 470 -5.58 -4.38 5.87
N TYR A 471 -5.23 -3.40 5.04
CA TYR A 471 -6.13 -2.75 4.11
C TYR A 471 -5.77 -3.05 2.64
N PHE A 472 -5.13 -4.19 2.37
CA PHE A 472 -4.82 -4.62 1.00
C PHE A 472 -6.08 -5.10 0.22
N PRO A 473 -6.30 -4.69 -1.05
CA PRO A 473 -5.51 -3.73 -1.82
C PRO A 473 -5.73 -2.29 -1.34
N ASN A 474 -4.64 -1.55 -1.20
CA ASN A 474 -4.63 -0.21 -0.59
C ASN A 474 -5.48 0.80 -1.38
N ASP A 475 -5.77 0.54 -2.65
CA ASP A 475 -6.88 1.14 -3.39
C ASP A 475 -7.98 0.07 -3.58
N PRO A 476 -9.17 0.19 -2.98
CA PRO A 476 -9.70 1.34 -2.22
C PRO A 476 -9.42 1.33 -0.71
N GLY A 477 -8.58 0.43 -0.18
CA GLY A 477 -8.38 0.24 1.27
C GLY A 477 -8.05 1.51 2.09
N MET A 478 -7.39 2.51 1.51
CA MET A 478 -7.15 3.81 2.18
C MET A 478 -8.44 4.58 2.51
N THR A 479 -9.52 4.37 1.75
CA THR A 479 -10.86 4.88 2.11
C THR A 479 -11.35 4.23 3.40
N TRP A 480 -11.00 2.95 3.63
CA TRP A 480 -11.43 2.22 4.82
C TRP A 480 -10.65 2.69 6.05
N VAL A 481 -9.32 2.83 5.94
CA VAL A 481 -8.47 3.44 6.99
C VAL A 481 -9.05 4.80 7.41
N TYR A 482 -9.32 5.70 6.46
CA TYR A 482 -9.87 7.02 6.77
C TYR A 482 -11.23 6.93 7.48
N GLY A 483 -12.14 6.08 6.99
CA GLY A 483 -13.44 5.86 7.62
C GLY A 483 -13.32 5.33 9.05
N ASP A 484 -12.48 4.32 9.29
CA ASP A 484 -12.27 3.71 10.61
C ASP A 484 -11.70 4.73 11.60
N LEU A 485 -10.73 5.56 11.20
CA LEU A 485 -10.19 6.62 12.04
C LEU A 485 -11.24 7.67 12.44
N VAL A 486 -12.20 8.00 11.57
CA VAL A 486 -13.31 8.91 11.88
C VAL A 486 -14.35 8.25 12.81
N LEU A 487 -14.74 6.99 12.56
CA LEU A 487 -15.74 6.27 13.37
C LEU A 487 -15.25 5.95 14.79
N ASN A 488 -13.94 5.73 14.95
CA ASN A 488 -13.29 5.61 16.26
C ASN A 488 -12.92 6.98 16.87
N GLY A 489 -13.26 8.08 16.18
CA GLY A 489 -13.17 9.45 16.66
C GLY A 489 -11.77 10.02 16.78
N ILE A 490 -10.75 9.31 16.29
CA ILE A 490 -9.34 9.73 16.20
C ILE A 490 -9.24 10.97 15.29
N LEU A 491 -9.94 10.92 14.15
CA LEU A 491 -10.12 12.07 13.27
C LEU A 491 -11.49 12.73 13.52
N PRO A 492 -11.61 14.05 13.27
CA PRO A 492 -12.90 14.73 13.27
C PRO A 492 -13.76 14.23 12.10
N VAL A 493 -15.08 14.29 12.29
CA VAL A 493 -16.04 14.10 11.19
C VAL A 493 -15.94 15.31 10.24
N PRO A 494 -16.03 15.12 8.91
CA PRO A 494 -16.02 16.24 7.97
C PRO A 494 -17.10 17.30 8.24
N PRO A 495 -16.86 18.58 7.88
CA PRO A 495 -17.90 19.61 7.87
C PRO A 495 -19.13 19.18 7.06
N GLY A 496 -20.32 19.60 7.51
CA GLY A 496 -21.60 19.16 6.97
C GLY A 496 -22.19 17.92 7.66
N ALA A 497 -21.62 17.49 8.80
CA ALA A 497 -22.16 16.44 9.66
C ALA A 497 -23.61 16.71 10.12
N ASP A 498 -23.93 17.97 10.44
CA ASP A 498 -25.27 18.44 10.84
C ASP A 498 -26.23 18.64 9.65
N GLY A 499 -25.85 18.19 8.45
CA GLY A 499 -26.69 18.24 7.25
C GLY A 499 -27.93 17.34 7.35
N ASP A 500 -28.80 17.40 6.34
CA ASP A 500 -30.03 16.59 6.32
C ASP A 500 -29.71 15.08 6.32
N VAL A 501 -29.88 14.48 7.50
CA VAL A 501 -29.67 13.06 7.77
C VAL A 501 -30.63 12.19 6.96
N LEU A 502 -31.87 12.63 6.74
CA LEU A 502 -32.85 11.87 5.95
C LEU A 502 -32.45 11.88 4.47
N ALA A 503 -31.93 12.99 3.97
CA ALA A 503 -31.32 13.05 2.64
C ALA A 503 -30.05 12.18 2.55
N ALA A 504 -29.23 12.11 3.61
CA ALA A 504 -28.04 11.26 3.64
C ALA A 504 -28.38 9.75 3.63
N LEU A 505 -29.50 9.36 4.26
CA LEU A 505 -30.07 8.01 4.24
C LEU A 505 -30.80 7.65 2.94
N ALA A 506 -30.98 8.59 2.00
CA ALA A 506 -31.62 8.30 0.72
C ALA A 506 -30.84 7.22 -0.06
N GLY A 507 -31.58 6.21 -0.53
CA GLY A 507 -31.03 5.05 -1.24
C GLY A 507 -30.34 4.01 -0.35
N THR A 508 -30.43 4.12 0.98
CA THR A 508 -29.91 3.12 1.93
C THR A 508 -30.98 2.08 2.29
N THR A 509 -30.57 0.98 2.93
CA THR A 509 -31.47 -0.04 3.50
C THR A 509 -32.21 0.42 4.75
N ILE A 510 -31.85 1.58 5.32
CA ILE A 510 -32.34 2.07 6.61
C ILE A 510 -33.19 3.33 6.42
N SER A 511 -34.35 3.39 7.07
CA SER A 511 -35.31 4.50 6.93
C SER A 511 -35.18 5.58 8.02
N SER A 512 -34.43 5.32 9.10
CA SER A 512 -34.28 6.23 10.24
C SER A 512 -32.89 6.09 10.87
N LEU A 513 -32.29 7.22 11.28
CA LEU A 513 -31.01 7.19 11.99
C LEU A 513 -31.11 6.48 13.36
N ALA A 514 -32.30 6.43 13.97
CA ALA A 514 -32.51 5.74 15.23
C ALA A 514 -32.38 4.20 15.11
N ASP A 515 -32.58 3.66 13.90
CA ASP A 515 -32.33 2.23 13.60
C ASP A 515 -30.83 1.97 13.42
N LEU A 516 -30.04 3.02 13.25
CA LEU A 516 -28.59 3.00 13.08
C LEU A 516 -27.89 3.10 14.44
N SER A 517 -28.11 2.10 15.29
CA SER A 517 -27.33 1.89 16.50
C SER A 517 -25.83 1.86 16.17
N ALA A 518 -25.06 2.77 16.77
CA ALA A 518 -23.60 2.82 16.66
C ALA A 518 -22.91 1.62 17.33
N GLU A 519 -23.64 0.84 18.13
CA GLU A 519 -23.16 -0.40 18.76
C GLU A 519 -23.08 -1.56 17.75
N ASP A 520 -23.93 -1.58 16.71
CA ASP A 520 -23.98 -2.69 15.73
C ASP A 520 -22.74 -2.70 14.81
N SER A 521 -22.03 -1.57 14.71
CA SER A 521 -20.76 -1.44 13.99
C SER A 521 -19.52 -1.72 14.86
N VAL A 522 -19.70 -1.92 16.18
CA VAL A 522 -18.63 -2.20 17.14
C VAL A 522 -18.25 -3.67 17.13
N ASN A 523 -16.95 -3.93 17.12
CA ASN A 523 -16.36 -5.20 17.48
C ASN A 523 -15.60 -5.04 18.80
N GLU A 524 -15.72 -6.02 19.69
CA GLU A 524 -14.86 -6.13 20.87
C GLU A 524 -13.65 -7.00 20.55
N PHE A 525 -12.47 -6.52 20.91
CA PHE A 525 -11.20 -7.24 20.79
C PHE A 525 -10.56 -7.38 22.17
N GLU A 526 -10.00 -8.54 22.44
CA GLU A 526 -9.18 -8.79 23.62
C GLU A 526 -7.71 -8.50 23.29
N LEU A 527 -7.14 -7.50 23.96
CA LEU A 527 -5.71 -7.22 23.93
C LEU A 527 -5.07 -7.90 25.15
N LEU A 528 -4.00 -8.64 24.90
CA LEU A 528 -3.14 -9.17 25.96
C LEU A 528 -2.30 -8.03 26.56
N ASN A 529 -2.17 -8.02 27.88
CA ASN A 529 -1.31 -7.12 28.65
C ASN A 529 -0.01 -7.85 29.06
N LEU A 530 0.99 -7.09 29.52
CA LEU A 530 2.30 -7.63 29.96
C LEU A 530 2.18 -8.61 31.15
N ASP A 531 1.21 -8.41 32.03
CA ASP A 531 0.89 -9.31 33.16
C ASP A 531 0.09 -10.57 32.72
N GLN A 532 -0.06 -10.78 31.41
CA GLN A 532 -0.88 -11.81 30.76
C GLN A 532 -2.39 -11.73 31.05
N THR A 533 -2.89 -10.63 31.63
CA THR A 533 -4.33 -10.35 31.66
C THR A 533 -4.81 -9.86 30.29
N THR A 534 -6.14 -9.88 30.06
CA THR A 534 -6.74 -9.32 28.84
C THR A 534 -7.58 -8.09 29.15
N ARG A 535 -7.44 -7.04 28.33
CA ARG A 535 -8.34 -5.87 28.31
C ARG A 535 -9.20 -5.90 27.05
N LYS A 536 -10.45 -5.45 27.16
CA LYS A 536 -11.34 -5.29 26.00
C LYS A 536 -11.21 -3.89 25.40
N VAL A 537 -11.06 -3.81 24.09
CA VAL A 537 -11.13 -2.56 23.30
C VAL A 537 -12.25 -2.68 22.28
N ARG A 538 -12.94 -1.57 22.03
CA ARG A 538 -14.14 -1.49 21.18
C ARG A 538 -13.82 -0.71 19.90
N ILE A 539 -13.69 -1.39 18.77
CA ILE A 539 -13.31 -0.77 17.48
C ILE A 539 -14.48 -0.84 16.50
N ARG A 540 -14.77 0.28 15.85
CA ARG A 540 -15.81 0.41 14.81
C ARG A 540 -15.20 0.30 13.41
N PHE A 541 -15.98 -0.26 12.49
CA PHE A 541 -15.58 -0.49 11.10
C PHE A 541 -16.52 0.17 10.10
N ILE A 542 -15.95 0.93 9.17
CA ILE A 542 -16.67 1.56 8.05
C ILE A 542 -17.26 0.51 7.09
N SER A 543 -16.60 -0.64 6.94
CA SER A 543 -17.12 -1.77 6.17
C SER A 543 -18.43 -2.33 6.75
N LYS A 544 -18.53 -2.48 8.08
CA LYS A 544 -19.75 -2.90 8.77
C LYS A 544 -20.86 -1.85 8.70
N LEU A 545 -20.51 -0.58 8.85
CA LEU A 545 -21.45 0.54 8.71
C LEU A 545 -22.02 0.58 7.29
N ALA A 546 -21.16 0.44 6.28
CA ALA A 546 -21.55 0.39 4.87
C ALA A 546 -22.43 -0.81 4.54
N GLU A 547 -22.08 -2.02 5.02
CA GLU A 547 -22.91 -3.23 4.90
C GLU A 547 -24.31 -3.02 5.51
N LYS A 548 -24.38 -2.50 6.74
CA LYS A 548 -25.66 -2.20 7.43
C LYS A 548 -26.52 -1.18 6.67
N LEU A 549 -25.89 -0.21 5.99
CA LEU A 549 -26.54 0.80 5.14
C LEU A 549 -26.87 0.34 3.72
N GLY A 550 -26.37 -0.82 3.28
CA GLY A 550 -26.46 -1.25 1.88
C GLY A 550 -25.67 -0.37 0.91
N LEU A 551 -24.61 0.30 1.39
CA LEU A 551 -23.73 1.19 0.62
C LEU A 551 -22.32 0.61 0.50
N THR A 552 -21.49 1.20 -0.36
CA THR A 552 -20.04 1.04 -0.31
C THR A 552 -19.41 1.94 0.76
N ALA A 553 -18.22 1.58 1.27
CA ALA A 553 -17.48 2.41 2.22
C ALA A 553 -17.14 3.80 1.65
N GLU A 554 -16.90 3.90 0.33
CA GLU A 554 -16.68 5.17 -0.38
C GLU A 554 -17.93 6.07 -0.33
N GLU A 555 -19.13 5.51 -0.57
CA GLU A 555 -20.38 6.27 -0.46
C GLU A 555 -20.68 6.74 0.98
N VAL A 556 -20.31 5.97 2.00
CA VAL A 556 -20.45 6.39 3.40
C VAL A 556 -19.43 7.49 3.74
N VAL A 557 -18.17 7.34 3.36
CA VAL A 557 -17.11 8.34 3.58
C VAL A 557 -17.43 9.68 2.91
N ARG A 558 -18.11 9.66 1.76
CA ARG A 558 -18.60 10.86 1.07
C ARG A 558 -19.80 11.55 1.74
N ARG A 559 -20.47 10.90 2.71
CA ARG A 559 -21.69 11.41 3.37
C ARG A 559 -21.40 11.68 4.86
N ALA A 560 -20.92 12.89 5.16
CA ALA A 560 -20.55 13.31 6.53
C ALA A 560 -21.60 13.01 7.62
N PRO A 561 -22.93 13.16 7.40
CA PRO A 561 -23.94 12.78 8.38
C PRO A 561 -23.96 11.28 8.72
N LEU A 562 -23.60 10.40 7.78
CA LEU A 562 -23.51 8.95 8.04
C LEU A 562 -22.25 8.58 8.83
N LEU A 563 -21.14 9.28 8.59
CA LEU A 563 -19.94 9.18 9.44
C LEU A 563 -20.23 9.66 10.87
N GLN A 564 -20.98 10.76 11.03
CA GLN A 564 -21.41 11.24 12.35
C GLN A 564 -22.33 10.23 13.05
N ALA A 565 -23.27 9.61 12.32
CA ALA A 565 -24.19 8.62 12.86
C ALA A 565 -23.50 7.31 13.30
N GLY A 566 -22.51 6.85 12.53
CA GLY A 566 -21.73 5.67 12.87
C GLY A 566 -20.66 5.89 13.94
N ARG A 567 -20.29 7.15 14.21
CA ARG A 567 -19.33 7.52 15.25
C ARG A 567 -19.97 7.37 16.62
N GLY A 568 -19.49 6.41 17.40
CA GLY A 568 -19.93 6.26 18.78
C GLY A 568 -19.13 7.13 19.76
N GLU A 569 -19.63 7.21 21.00
CA GLU A 569 -18.95 7.93 22.07
C GLU A 569 -17.58 7.32 22.38
N SER A 570 -16.57 8.18 22.40
CA SER A 570 -15.17 7.84 22.64
C SER A 570 -14.83 8.08 24.12
N ALA A 571 -15.47 7.33 25.02
CA ALA A 571 -15.51 7.67 26.45
C ALA A 571 -14.24 7.31 27.27
N ALA A 572 -13.30 6.53 26.72
CA ALA A 572 -12.19 5.94 27.50
C ALA A 572 -10.87 6.75 27.49
N LEU A 573 -10.50 7.36 26.37
CA LEU A 573 -9.21 8.03 26.18
C LEU A 573 -9.41 9.50 25.76
N PRO A 574 -8.75 10.47 26.42
CA PRO A 574 -9.07 11.88 26.26
C PRO A 574 -8.50 12.54 24.99
N THR A 575 -7.35 12.08 24.46
CA THR A 575 -6.71 12.71 23.30
C THR A 575 -6.82 11.89 22.01
N SER A 576 -6.62 12.52 20.85
CA SER A 576 -6.65 11.81 19.56
C SER A 576 -5.44 10.91 19.35
N GLN A 577 -4.25 11.29 19.82
CA GLN A 577 -3.04 10.48 19.68
C GLN A 577 -3.05 9.22 20.57
N GLU A 578 -3.60 9.29 21.78
CA GLU A 578 -3.80 8.08 22.63
C GLU A 578 -4.79 7.10 21.98
N ARG A 579 -5.85 7.63 21.36
CA ARG A 579 -6.85 6.82 20.65
C ARG A 579 -6.28 6.21 19.37
N LEU A 580 -5.40 6.93 18.67
CA LEU A 580 -4.64 6.37 17.56
C LEU A 580 -3.73 5.23 18.03
N GLN A 581 -3.00 5.43 19.14
CA GLN A 581 -2.14 4.40 19.73
C GLN A 581 -2.94 3.14 20.13
N GLU A 582 -4.08 3.27 20.81
CA GLU A 582 -4.91 2.11 21.18
C GLU A 582 -5.54 1.42 19.95
N TRP A 583 -5.94 2.19 18.94
CA TRP A 583 -6.44 1.64 17.67
C TRP A 583 -5.35 0.87 16.92
N LEU A 584 -4.09 1.33 16.95
CA LEU A 584 -2.95 0.57 16.45
C LEU A 584 -2.67 -0.68 17.32
N ASP A 585 -2.67 -0.55 18.65
CA ASP A 585 -2.38 -1.64 19.60
C ASP A 585 -3.45 -2.76 19.61
N SER A 586 -4.65 -2.48 19.07
CA SER A 586 -5.75 -3.44 19.04
C SER A 586 -5.59 -4.59 18.03
N TYR A 587 -4.80 -4.42 16.96
CA TYR A 587 -4.69 -5.38 15.84
C TYR A 587 -6.06 -5.96 15.43
N HIS A 588 -7.01 -5.04 15.22
CA HIS A 588 -8.42 -5.31 14.96
C HIS A 588 -8.65 -5.91 13.56
N VAL A 589 -7.79 -5.56 12.61
CA VAL A 589 -7.54 -6.35 11.39
C VAL A 589 -6.31 -7.24 11.61
N ARG A 590 -6.26 -8.38 10.90
CA ARG A 590 -5.22 -9.42 11.05
C ARG A 590 -4.51 -9.70 9.73
N GLY A 591 -4.16 -8.65 9.00
CA GLY A 591 -3.31 -8.70 7.80
C GLY A 591 -1.83 -8.81 8.15
N SER A 592 -1.35 -8.01 9.10
CA SER A 592 0.03 -8.05 9.62
C SER A 592 0.10 -8.35 11.14
N PHE A 593 1.28 -8.81 11.59
CA PHE A 593 1.66 -8.99 13.00
C PHE A 593 2.86 -8.14 13.41
N ASP A 594 3.38 -7.34 12.49
CA ASP A 594 4.58 -6.52 12.65
C ASP A 594 4.28 -5.24 13.43
N ASP A 595 5.29 -4.38 13.60
CA ASP A 595 5.11 -3.07 14.23
C ASP A 595 4.13 -2.22 13.42
N ARG A 596 3.37 -1.35 14.10
CA ARG A 596 2.29 -0.59 13.44
C ARG A 596 2.48 0.90 13.68
N THR A 597 2.75 1.64 12.60
CA THR A 597 2.95 3.08 12.63
C THR A 597 2.06 3.80 11.64
N LEU A 598 1.43 4.87 12.11
CA LEU A 598 0.57 5.73 11.32
C LEU A 598 0.79 7.18 11.72
N LEU A 599 1.15 8.01 10.74
CA LEU A 599 1.29 9.45 10.84
C LEU A 599 0.25 10.11 9.94
N VAL A 600 -0.63 10.91 10.54
CA VAL A 600 -1.74 11.59 9.88
C VAL A 600 -1.62 13.09 10.05
N MET A 601 -1.77 13.83 8.96
CA MET A 601 -2.01 15.27 9.01
C MET A 601 -3.40 15.57 8.45
N HIS A 602 -4.30 16.13 9.25
CA HIS A 602 -5.68 16.40 8.86
C HIS A 602 -6.08 17.85 9.12
N ARG A 603 -7.08 18.34 8.37
CA ARG A 603 -7.59 19.69 8.58
C ARG A 603 -8.28 19.77 9.95
N SER A 604 -8.04 20.84 10.69
CA SER A 604 -8.89 21.23 11.82
C SER A 604 -10.32 21.43 11.33
N SER A 605 -11.32 21.00 12.11
CA SER A 605 -12.75 21.08 11.78
C SER A 605 -13.27 22.52 11.72
#